data_AF-A0A0J9U3L8-F1
#
_entry.id   AF-A0A0J9U3L8-F1
#
_cell.length_a   1.000
_cell.length_b   1.000
_cell.length_c   1.000
_cell.angle_alpha   90.00
_cell.angle_beta   90.00
_cell.angle_gamma   90.00
#
_symmetry.space_group_name_H-M   'P 1'
#
loop_
_entity.id
_entity.type
_entity.pdbx_description
1 polymer ?
#
loop_
_entity_poly.entity_id
_entity_poly.type
_entity_poly.pdbx_seq_one_letter_code
_entity_poly.pdbx_strand_id
1 'polypeptide(L)'
;FNILKVFPLYDFYYKLHSEVTKATTEEGRCKVCSVSLTLATTEGTKLLELCQKFCYILLNFEERKTIYENIHSHDLCPFTSYWLYDQVTKIPNFSSLSSKFYLLLTQISKNSNSKIKDCSLENYRIDKIKFTNKKILYEFLHIYDGIRKKLNSQEDDSNIHLYCKHIKENFRYYNIIKESCKSKDTCEYNDEYIQFKNKFKDPEVLKLIYEKCDFEKTSCEHNSNGDDDVPCLREKGYSFLYLIFGNDADDIINILFKATTISAPILAFFVILFKFTPLGKSLNKIKQERKKNGHKKKEENIQEYMKNYAEYVDSEMKNRVHLGYHAT
;
A
#
# COMPACT_ATOMS: atom_id res chain seq x y z
N PHE A 1 3.35 8.20 11.43
CA PHE A 1 3.44 9.20 10.34
C PHE A 1 2.58 8.71 9.18
N ASN A 2 1.71 9.53 8.58
CA ASN A 2 0.94 9.12 7.40
C ASN A 2 1.67 9.64 6.16
N ILE A 3 2.32 8.73 5.43
CA ILE A 3 3.16 9.04 4.27
C ILE A 3 2.37 9.72 3.13
N LEU A 4 1.05 9.56 3.08
CA LEU A 4 0.22 10.15 2.04
C LEU A 4 -0.07 11.63 2.27
N LYS A 5 0.10 12.16 3.51
CA LYS A 5 -0.11 13.59 3.82
C LYS A 5 0.83 14.53 3.08
N VAL A 6 1.91 14.00 2.48
CA VAL A 6 2.81 14.80 1.64
C VAL A 6 2.19 15.14 0.28
N PHE A 7 1.12 14.44 -0.12
CA PHE A 7 0.42 14.70 -1.38
C PHE A 7 -0.68 15.75 -1.20
N PRO A 8 -0.86 16.67 -2.17
CA PRO A 8 -1.80 17.78 -2.06
C PRO A 8 -3.22 17.37 -1.65
N LEU A 9 -3.75 16.28 -2.21
CA LEU A 9 -5.08 15.76 -1.89
C LEU A 9 -5.28 15.46 -0.40
N TYR A 10 -4.35 14.70 0.21
CA TYR A 10 -4.47 14.31 1.62
C TYR A 10 -4.09 15.43 2.58
N ASP A 11 -3.15 16.31 2.20
CA ASP A 11 -2.89 17.55 2.95
C ASP A 11 -4.14 18.42 3.02
N PHE A 12 -4.81 18.61 1.87
CA PHE A 12 -6.08 19.33 1.76
C PHE A 12 -7.17 18.70 2.65
N TYR A 13 -7.40 17.38 2.55
CA TYR A 13 -8.39 16.70 3.39
C TYR A 13 -8.09 16.83 4.87
N TYR A 14 -6.82 16.72 5.26
CA TYR A 14 -6.41 16.85 6.66
C TYR A 14 -6.66 18.27 7.19
N LYS A 15 -6.24 19.30 6.45
CA LYS A 15 -6.46 20.70 6.80
C LYS A 15 -7.94 21.04 6.84
N LEU A 16 -8.70 20.70 5.79
CA LEU A 16 -10.13 20.94 5.72
C LEU A 16 -10.88 20.28 6.88
N HIS A 17 -10.57 19.01 7.18
CA HIS A 17 -11.17 18.33 8.31
C HIS A 17 -10.86 19.00 9.64
N SER A 18 -9.59 19.36 9.89
CA SER A 18 -9.19 20.05 11.12
C SER A 18 -9.93 21.37 11.31
N GLU A 19 -10.09 22.13 10.23
CA GLU A 19 -10.74 23.43 10.25
C GLU A 19 -12.25 23.31 10.46
N VAL A 20 -12.90 22.36 9.79
CA VAL A 20 -14.32 22.06 10.03
C VAL A 20 -14.56 21.60 11.46
N THR A 21 -13.68 20.79 12.05
CA THR A 21 -13.82 20.37 13.45
C THR A 21 -13.77 21.54 14.44
N LYS A 22 -12.94 22.56 14.16
CA LYS A 22 -12.76 23.75 15.01
C LYS A 22 -13.77 24.87 14.72
N ALA A 23 -14.51 24.79 13.62
CA ALA A 23 -15.46 25.81 13.20
C ALA A 23 -16.59 26.00 14.22
N THR A 24 -16.97 27.26 14.44
CA THR A 24 -18.17 27.60 15.21
C THR A 24 -19.44 27.33 14.41
N THR A 25 -20.53 27.02 15.11
CA THR A 25 -21.87 26.88 14.55
C THR A 25 -22.72 28.15 14.69
N GLU A 26 -22.19 29.18 15.35
CA GLU A 26 -22.93 30.40 15.73
C GLU A 26 -22.80 31.56 14.73
N GLU A 27 -22.06 31.37 13.64
CA GLU A 27 -21.89 32.39 12.58
C GLU A 27 -23.25 32.85 12.05
N GLY A 28 -23.56 34.14 12.24
CA GLY A 28 -24.87 34.71 11.91
C GLY A 28 -25.25 34.53 10.44
N ARG A 29 -24.27 34.60 9.53
CA ARG A 29 -24.46 34.37 8.09
C ARG A 29 -24.81 32.91 7.75
N CYS A 30 -24.48 31.98 8.64
CA CYS A 30 -24.76 30.54 8.48
C CYS A 30 -26.11 30.11 9.07
N LYS A 31 -26.90 31.04 9.64
CA LYS A 31 -28.27 30.77 10.12
C LYS A 31 -29.21 30.24 9.03
N VAL A 32 -28.89 30.48 7.74
CA VAL A 32 -29.63 29.92 6.61
C VAL A 32 -29.66 28.37 6.63
N CYS A 33 -28.64 27.72 7.19
CA CYS A 33 -28.63 26.28 7.45
C CYS A 33 -29.76 25.86 8.37
N SER A 34 -30.00 26.60 9.46
CA SER A 34 -31.04 26.30 10.45
C SER A 34 -32.46 26.49 9.91
N VAL A 35 -32.65 27.39 8.94
CA VAL A 35 -33.95 27.60 8.29
C VAL A 35 -34.30 26.47 7.31
N SER A 36 -33.28 25.92 6.64
CA SER A 36 -33.48 25.00 5.52
C SER A 36 -33.38 23.52 5.90
N LEU A 37 -32.77 23.20 7.04
CA LEU A 37 -32.56 21.84 7.54
C LEU A 37 -33.38 21.60 8.81
N THR A 38 -33.88 20.37 8.98
CA THR A 38 -34.75 20.02 10.11
C THR A 38 -33.95 19.58 11.33
N LEU A 39 -34.39 20.03 12.51
CA LEU A 39 -33.89 19.60 13.82
C LEU A 39 -34.69 18.41 14.39
N ALA A 40 -35.74 17.96 13.71
CA ALA A 40 -36.65 16.95 14.24
C ALA A 40 -36.04 15.54 14.37
N THR A 41 -34.87 15.30 13.76
CA THR A 41 -34.16 14.03 13.81
C THR A 41 -32.69 14.21 14.17
N THR A 42 -32.08 13.15 14.70
CA THR A 42 -30.64 13.09 14.99
C THR A 42 -29.82 13.30 13.73
N GLU A 43 -30.24 12.72 12.61
CA GLU A 43 -29.61 12.86 11.29
C GLU A 43 -29.67 14.30 10.80
N GLY A 44 -30.84 14.95 10.93
CA GLY A 44 -31.03 16.35 10.58
C GLY A 44 -30.14 17.28 11.41
N THR A 45 -30.00 17.00 12.71
CA THR A 45 -29.10 17.74 13.61
C THR A 45 -27.64 17.62 13.19
N LYS A 46 -27.17 16.40 12.88
CA LYS A 46 -25.79 16.18 12.38
C LYS A 46 -25.52 16.90 11.06
N LEU A 47 -26.49 16.88 10.15
CA LEU A 47 -26.38 17.54 8.86
C LEU A 47 -26.40 19.06 8.98
N LEU A 48 -27.21 19.59 9.91
CA LEU A 48 -27.23 21.01 10.26
C LEU A 48 -25.87 21.46 10.80
N GLU A 49 -25.31 20.71 11.76
CA GLU A 49 -24.00 21.03 12.34
C GLU A 49 -22.92 21.06 11.26
N LEU A 50 -22.90 20.05 10.37
CA LEU A 50 -21.99 20.01 9.23
C LEU A 50 -22.20 21.22 8.30
N CYS A 51 -23.44 21.60 8.00
CA CYS A 51 -23.76 22.76 7.17
C CYS A 51 -23.21 24.05 7.76
N GLN A 52 -23.47 24.29 9.06
CA GLN A 52 -23.04 25.50 9.75
C GLN A 52 -21.51 25.62 9.80
N LYS A 53 -20.83 24.53 10.18
CA LYS A 53 -19.37 24.47 10.24
C LYS A 53 -18.75 24.68 8.87
N PHE A 54 -19.27 24.00 7.84
CA PHE A 54 -18.74 24.14 6.48
C PHE A 54 -19.02 25.55 5.91
N CYS A 55 -20.22 26.09 6.13
CA CYS A 55 -20.56 27.48 5.80
C CYS A 55 -19.59 28.47 6.42
N TYR A 56 -19.24 28.30 7.69
CA TYR A 56 -18.28 29.16 8.38
C TYR A 56 -16.91 29.15 7.69
N ILE A 57 -16.43 27.99 7.23
CA ILE A 57 -15.19 27.89 6.45
C ILE A 57 -15.32 28.64 5.11
N LEU A 58 -16.43 28.45 4.38
CA LEU A 58 -16.66 29.09 3.09
C LEU A 58 -16.71 30.62 3.17
N LEU A 59 -17.26 31.16 4.26
CA LEU A 59 -17.46 32.60 4.43
C LEU A 59 -16.28 33.35 5.07
N ASN A 60 -15.31 32.61 5.61
CA ASN A 60 -14.12 33.13 6.29
C ASN A 60 -12.83 32.60 5.65
N PHE A 61 -12.80 32.57 4.31
CA PHE A 61 -11.69 32.02 3.53
C PHE A 61 -10.35 32.72 3.74
N GLU A 62 -10.32 34.06 3.83
CA GLU A 62 -9.05 34.82 3.95
C GLU A 62 -8.22 34.37 5.16
N GLU A 63 -8.89 34.07 6.27
CA GLU A 63 -8.29 33.55 7.50
C GLU A 63 -7.79 32.10 7.35
N ARG A 64 -8.26 31.38 6.31
CA ARG A 64 -8.09 29.94 6.10
C ARG A 64 -7.52 29.59 4.73
N LYS A 65 -6.86 30.56 4.07
CA LYS A 65 -6.29 30.39 2.72
C LYS A 65 -5.32 29.20 2.63
N THR A 66 -4.64 28.87 3.74
CA THR A 66 -3.67 27.78 3.86
C THR A 66 -4.24 26.39 3.61
N ILE A 67 -5.57 26.21 3.74
CA ILE A 67 -6.26 24.97 3.34
C ILE A 67 -6.06 24.73 1.84
N TYR A 68 -6.07 25.80 1.02
CA TYR A 68 -6.21 25.72 -0.43
C TYR A 68 -4.93 26.09 -1.20
N GLU A 69 -3.85 26.49 -0.52
CA GLU A 69 -2.62 27.04 -1.12
C GLU A 69 -1.92 26.09 -2.12
N ASN A 70 -2.08 24.78 -1.97
CA ASN A 70 -1.37 23.77 -2.78
C ASN A 70 -2.28 23.02 -3.75
N ILE A 71 -3.51 23.49 -3.97
CA ILE A 71 -4.50 22.80 -4.81
C ILE A 71 -4.74 23.59 -6.09
N HIS A 72 -4.63 22.92 -7.23
CA HIS A 72 -4.95 23.52 -8.52
C HIS A 72 -6.45 23.86 -8.57
N SER A 73 -6.80 24.98 -9.20
CA SER A 73 -8.19 25.46 -9.25
C SER A 73 -9.19 24.42 -9.77
N HIS A 74 -8.79 23.59 -10.73
CA HIS A 74 -9.63 22.52 -11.29
C HIS A 74 -9.82 21.33 -10.33
N ASP A 75 -8.89 21.11 -9.39
CA ASP A 75 -8.96 20.03 -8.40
C ASP A 75 -9.75 20.43 -7.14
N LEU A 76 -9.86 21.73 -6.85
CA LEU A 76 -10.55 22.24 -5.66
C LEU A 76 -11.99 21.72 -5.55
N CYS A 77 -12.79 21.82 -6.62
CA CYS A 77 -14.19 21.41 -6.57
C CYS A 77 -14.33 19.89 -6.42
N PRO A 78 -13.67 19.05 -7.25
CA PRO A 78 -13.70 17.60 -7.07
C PRO A 78 -13.25 17.17 -5.67
N PHE A 79 -12.10 17.65 -5.18
CA PHE A 79 -11.60 17.27 -3.85
C PHE A 79 -12.60 17.64 -2.76
N THR A 80 -13.15 18.85 -2.82
CA THR A 80 -14.15 19.29 -1.86
C THR A 80 -15.42 18.43 -1.92
N SER A 81 -15.90 18.08 -3.12
CA SER A 81 -17.09 17.23 -3.32
C SER A 81 -16.89 15.83 -2.73
N TYR A 82 -15.77 15.16 -3.02
CA TYR A 82 -15.45 13.85 -2.45
C TYR A 82 -15.33 13.89 -0.92
N TRP A 83 -14.64 14.89 -0.38
CA TRP A 83 -14.50 15.04 1.07
C TRP A 83 -15.85 15.27 1.76
N LEU A 84 -16.67 16.14 1.19
CA LEU A 84 -17.98 16.51 1.75
C LEU A 84 -18.93 15.32 1.71
N TYR A 85 -18.99 14.59 0.60
CA TYR A 85 -19.85 13.42 0.49
C TYR A 85 -19.40 12.28 1.40
N ASP A 86 -18.08 12.11 1.63
CA ASP A 86 -17.57 11.22 2.67
C ASP A 86 -18.08 11.58 4.07
N GLN A 87 -18.20 12.87 4.40
CA GLN A 87 -18.77 13.29 5.68
C GLN A 87 -20.27 13.01 5.74
N VAL A 88 -20.99 13.32 4.66
CA VAL A 88 -22.45 13.11 4.58
C VAL A 88 -22.81 11.62 4.69
N THR A 89 -22.06 10.73 4.04
CA THR A 89 -22.31 9.27 4.08
C THR A 89 -22.07 8.62 5.45
N LYS A 90 -21.43 9.33 6.39
CA LYS A 90 -21.30 8.88 7.79
C LYS A 90 -22.58 9.12 8.61
N ILE A 91 -23.50 9.95 8.11
CA ILE A 91 -24.78 10.20 8.74
C ILE A 91 -25.76 9.08 8.32
N PRO A 92 -26.43 8.40 9.26
CA PRO A 92 -27.47 7.43 8.92
C PRO A 92 -28.56 8.06 8.04
N ASN A 93 -29.17 7.29 7.14
CA ASN A 93 -30.28 7.74 6.28
C ASN A 93 -30.02 9.06 5.50
N PHE A 94 -28.75 9.43 5.27
CA PHE A 94 -28.38 10.72 4.67
C PHE A 94 -29.04 10.99 3.31
N SER A 95 -29.34 9.93 2.54
CA SER A 95 -29.92 10.05 1.19
C SER A 95 -31.22 10.84 1.16
N SER A 96 -32.04 10.78 2.22
CA SER A 96 -33.32 11.50 2.29
C SER A 96 -33.14 13.01 2.53
N LEU A 97 -32.00 13.42 3.08
CA LEU A 97 -31.70 14.81 3.47
C LEU A 97 -30.64 15.48 2.59
N SER A 98 -29.86 14.71 1.83
CA SER A 98 -28.69 15.19 1.09
C SER A 98 -29.05 16.26 0.05
N SER A 99 -30.14 16.10 -0.70
CA SER A 99 -30.51 17.03 -1.77
C SER A 99 -30.70 18.47 -1.28
N LYS A 100 -31.39 18.67 -0.14
CA LYS A 100 -31.59 20.01 0.44
C LYS A 100 -30.28 20.61 0.95
N PHE A 101 -29.45 19.78 1.58
CA PHE A 101 -28.14 20.17 2.08
C PHE A 101 -27.21 20.66 0.96
N TYR A 102 -27.10 19.90 -0.13
CA TYR A 102 -26.24 20.29 -1.27
C TYR A 102 -26.75 21.52 -2.02
N LEU A 103 -28.07 21.66 -2.18
CA LEU A 103 -28.67 22.87 -2.76
C LEU A 103 -28.28 24.11 -1.96
N LEU A 104 -28.39 24.03 -0.64
CA LEU A 104 -28.04 25.12 0.25
C LEU A 104 -26.53 25.44 0.22
N LEU A 105 -25.66 24.42 0.32
CA LEU A 105 -24.22 24.66 0.26
C LEU A 105 -23.78 25.27 -1.07
N THR A 106 -24.45 24.93 -2.18
CA THR A 106 -24.23 25.56 -3.49
C THR A 106 -24.63 27.04 -3.50
N GLN A 107 -25.64 27.44 -2.72
CA GLN A 107 -26.00 28.85 -2.59
C GLN A 107 -24.97 29.61 -1.74
N ILE A 108 -24.53 29.00 -0.63
CA ILE A 108 -23.53 29.58 0.27
C ILE A 108 -22.18 29.70 -0.45
N SER A 109 -21.78 28.69 -1.22
CA SER A 109 -20.50 28.68 -1.92
C SER A 109 -20.37 29.86 -2.89
N LYS A 110 -21.46 30.30 -3.54
CA LYS A 110 -21.48 31.44 -4.48
C LYS A 110 -21.14 32.80 -3.85
N ASN A 111 -21.00 32.88 -2.53
CA ASN A 111 -20.52 34.09 -1.88
C ASN A 111 -19.15 34.52 -2.43
N SER A 112 -18.92 35.82 -2.63
CA SER A 112 -17.67 36.35 -3.18
C SER A 112 -16.43 35.99 -2.36
N ASN A 113 -16.60 35.74 -1.06
CA ASN A 113 -15.53 35.40 -0.13
C ASN A 113 -15.14 33.91 -0.20
N SER A 114 -15.92 33.08 -0.88
CA SER A 114 -15.65 31.64 -0.96
C SER A 114 -14.70 31.32 -2.11
N LYS A 115 -13.68 30.50 -1.82
CA LYS A 115 -12.73 30.02 -2.83
C LYS A 115 -13.33 29.03 -3.82
N ILE A 116 -14.44 28.42 -3.44
CA ILE A 116 -15.18 27.45 -4.25
C ILE A 116 -16.47 28.07 -4.83
N LYS A 117 -16.51 29.38 -5.02
CA LYS A 117 -17.70 30.09 -5.55
C LYS A 117 -18.14 29.66 -6.94
N ASP A 118 -17.19 29.20 -7.73
CA ASP A 118 -17.42 28.68 -9.08
C ASP A 118 -17.60 27.14 -9.07
N CYS A 119 -17.62 26.51 -7.89
CA CYS A 119 -17.80 25.07 -7.75
C CYS A 119 -19.28 24.68 -7.71
N SER A 120 -19.60 23.61 -8.42
CA SER A 120 -20.80 22.81 -8.19
C SER A 120 -20.43 21.64 -7.26
N LEU A 121 -20.83 21.72 -5.99
CA LEU A 121 -20.58 20.64 -5.03
C LEU A 121 -21.46 19.44 -5.36
N GLU A 122 -20.84 18.28 -5.57
CA GLU A 122 -21.53 17.12 -6.12
C GLU A 122 -22.22 16.29 -5.02
N ASN A 123 -23.53 16.11 -5.18
CA ASN A 123 -24.29 15.09 -4.47
C ASN A 123 -24.31 13.83 -5.34
N TYR A 124 -23.41 12.89 -5.08
CA TYR A 124 -23.29 11.67 -5.90
C TYR A 124 -24.54 10.78 -5.87
N ARG A 125 -25.42 10.92 -4.85
CA ARG A 125 -26.69 10.19 -4.73
C ARG A 125 -26.56 8.66 -4.79
N ILE A 126 -25.45 8.13 -4.30
CA ILE A 126 -25.14 6.69 -4.23
C ILE A 126 -24.91 6.26 -2.78
N ASP A 127 -25.11 4.97 -2.49
CA ASP A 127 -24.88 4.46 -1.14
C ASP A 127 -23.41 4.54 -0.71
N LYS A 128 -23.18 4.40 0.59
CA LYS A 128 -21.86 4.54 1.22
C LYS A 128 -20.83 3.55 0.66
N ILE A 129 -21.22 2.30 0.40
CA ILE A 129 -20.29 1.26 -0.05
C ILE A 129 -19.81 1.61 -1.46
N LYS A 130 -20.76 1.92 -2.37
CA LYS A 130 -20.43 2.31 -3.74
C LYS A 130 -19.60 3.59 -3.81
N PHE A 131 -19.93 4.58 -2.97
CA PHE A 131 -19.11 5.79 -2.87
C PHE A 131 -17.71 5.52 -2.32
N THR A 132 -17.56 4.61 -1.35
CA THR A 132 -16.25 4.21 -0.83
C THR A 132 -15.39 3.63 -1.94
N ASN A 133 -15.95 2.76 -2.80
CA ASN A 133 -15.26 2.24 -3.97
C ASN A 133 -14.84 3.37 -4.93
N LYS A 134 -15.77 4.28 -5.25
CA LYS A 134 -15.52 5.47 -6.09
C LYS A 134 -14.35 6.30 -5.55
N LYS A 135 -14.38 6.59 -4.25
CA LYS A 135 -13.41 7.44 -3.56
C LYS A 135 -12.02 6.82 -3.52
N ILE A 136 -11.90 5.52 -3.21
CA ILE A 136 -10.59 4.84 -3.16
C ILE A 136 -9.90 4.88 -4.53
N LEU A 137 -10.63 4.54 -5.60
CA LEU A 137 -10.09 4.61 -6.97
C LEU A 137 -9.68 6.03 -7.35
N TYR A 138 -10.53 7.01 -7.05
CA TYR A 138 -10.28 8.43 -7.31
C TYR A 138 -9.03 8.93 -6.58
N GLU A 139 -8.93 8.70 -5.27
CA GLU A 139 -7.81 9.17 -4.46
C GLU A 139 -6.48 8.60 -4.96
N PHE A 140 -6.44 7.30 -5.26
CA PHE A 140 -5.23 6.66 -5.77
C PHE A 140 -4.81 7.21 -7.14
N LEU A 141 -5.75 7.38 -8.06
CA LEU A 141 -5.50 8.00 -9.37
C LEU A 141 -4.84 9.37 -9.25
N HIS A 142 -5.32 10.21 -8.33
CA HIS A 142 -4.84 11.57 -8.12
C HIS A 142 -3.48 11.66 -7.41
N ILE A 143 -3.15 10.72 -6.53
CA ILE A 143 -1.86 10.75 -5.82
C ILE A 143 -0.77 9.96 -6.56
N TYR A 144 -1.12 9.05 -7.47
CA TYR A 144 -0.15 8.13 -8.07
C TYR A 144 0.99 8.84 -8.78
N ASP A 145 0.74 9.95 -9.48
CA ASP A 145 1.83 10.67 -10.16
C ASP A 145 2.82 11.29 -9.16
N GLY A 146 2.34 11.66 -7.98
CA GLY A 146 3.17 12.05 -6.85
C GLY A 146 3.99 10.86 -6.31
N ILE A 147 3.35 9.72 -6.11
CA ILE A 147 4.03 8.47 -5.71
C ILE A 147 5.11 8.09 -6.73
N ARG A 148 4.80 8.11 -8.02
CA ARG A 148 5.74 7.81 -9.11
C ARG A 148 6.97 8.72 -9.06
N LYS A 149 6.79 10.02 -8.82
CA LYS A 149 7.92 10.96 -8.64
C LYS A 149 8.77 10.58 -7.43
N LYS A 150 8.14 10.17 -6.33
CA LYS A 150 8.81 9.72 -5.11
C LYS A 150 9.63 8.44 -5.32
N LEU A 151 9.07 7.44 -6.01
CA LEU A 151 9.76 6.21 -6.40
C LEU A 151 10.99 6.44 -7.32
N ASN A 152 10.99 7.55 -8.08
CA ASN A 152 12.09 7.92 -8.97
C ASN A 152 13.10 8.87 -8.32
N SER A 153 12.87 9.33 -7.09
CA SER A 153 13.76 10.25 -6.37
C SER A 153 14.70 9.51 -5.40
N GLN A 154 15.66 10.23 -4.82
CA GLN A 154 16.50 9.73 -3.71
C GLN A 154 15.70 9.71 -2.39
N GLU A 155 14.52 9.10 -2.41
CA GLU A 155 13.67 8.93 -1.23
C GLU A 155 14.23 7.79 -0.37
N ASP A 156 13.98 7.84 0.94
CA ASP A 156 14.39 6.79 1.87
C ASP A 156 13.72 5.44 1.54
N ASP A 157 14.47 4.34 1.65
CA ASP A 157 14.00 2.98 1.33
C ASP A 157 12.71 2.61 2.10
N SER A 158 12.55 3.08 3.34
CA SER A 158 11.34 2.82 4.13
C SER A 158 10.11 3.53 3.57
N ASN A 159 10.27 4.75 3.03
CA ASN A 159 9.21 5.48 2.36
C ASN A 159 8.84 4.83 1.03
N ILE A 160 9.84 4.38 0.26
CA ILE A 160 9.62 3.60 -0.97
C ILE A 160 8.78 2.35 -0.66
N HIS A 161 9.15 1.58 0.37
CA HIS A 161 8.40 0.39 0.78
C HIS A 161 6.94 0.71 1.11
N LEU A 162 6.68 1.79 1.88
CA LEU A 162 5.32 2.21 2.23
C LEU A 162 4.50 2.61 0.99
N TYR A 163 5.11 3.29 0.01
CA TYR A 163 4.44 3.59 -1.25
C TYR A 163 4.13 2.33 -2.06
N CYS A 164 5.06 1.39 -2.13
CA CYS A 164 4.88 0.12 -2.81
C CYS A 164 3.77 -0.73 -2.15
N LYS A 165 3.71 -0.78 -0.82
CA LYS A 165 2.60 -1.39 -0.07
C LYS A 165 1.26 -0.74 -0.45
N HIS A 166 1.22 0.59 -0.52
CA HIS A 166 0.01 1.31 -0.91
C HIS A 166 -0.42 1.02 -2.36
N ILE A 167 0.51 0.93 -3.31
CA ILE A 167 0.22 0.53 -4.70
C ILE A 167 -0.37 -0.87 -4.74
N LYS A 168 0.27 -1.84 -4.07
CA LYS A 168 -0.16 -3.23 -4.02
C LYS A 168 -1.58 -3.40 -3.47
N GLU A 169 -1.91 -2.72 -2.37
CA GLU A 169 -3.26 -2.77 -1.80
C GLU A 169 -4.31 -2.15 -2.72
N ASN A 170 -4.00 -1.06 -3.45
CA ASN A 170 -4.94 -0.48 -4.41
C ASN A 170 -5.15 -1.39 -5.64
N PHE A 171 -4.10 -2.07 -6.13
CA PHE A 171 -4.23 -3.06 -7.19
C PHE A 171 -5.07 -4.26 -6.75
N ARG A 172 -4.86 -4.76 -5.53
CA ARG A 172 -5.70 -5.80 -4.92
C ARG A 172 -7.15 -5.32 -4.81
N TYR A 173 -7.38 -4.11 -4.31
CA TYR A 173 -8.71 -3.56 -4.13
C TYR A 173 -9.46 -3.42 -5.45
N TYR A 174 -8.82 -2.89 -6.50
CA TYR A 174 -9.38 -2.85 -7.86
C TYR A 174 -9.83 -4.25 -8.31
N ASN A 175 -8.99 -5.27 -8.10
CA ASN A 175 -9.29 -6.63 -8.49
C ASN A 175 -10.44 -7.29 -7.71
N ILE A 176 -10.72 -6.82 -6.49
CA ILE A 176 -11.89 -7.25 -5.71
C ILE A 176 -13.16 -6.61 -6.27
N ILE A 177 -13.15 -5.29 -6.51
CA ILE A 177 -14.37 -4.57 -6.88
C ILE A 177 -14.73 -4.71 -8.36
N LYS A 178 -13.78 -5.06 -9.24
CA LYS A 178 -14.02 -5.16 -10.69
C LYS A 178 -15.12 -6.17 -11.05
N GLU A 179 -15.29 -7.23 -10.28
CA GLU A 179 -16.34 -8.24 -10.51
C GLU A 179 -17.74 -7.65 -10.37
N SER A 180 -17.89 -6.67 -9.48
CA SER A 180 -19.13 -5.95 -9.24
C SER A 180 -19.36 -4.82 -10.26
N CYS A 181 -18.36 -4.50 -11.08
CA CYS A 181 -18.37 -3.38 -12.03
C CYS A 181 -18.31 -3.89 -13.48
N LYS A 182 -19.39 -4.50 -13.96
CA LYS A 182 -19.43 -5.14 -15.30
C LYS A 182 -19.80 -4.19 -16.43
N SER A 183 -20.59 -3.15 -16.15
CA SER A 183 -21.01 -2.15 -17.14
C SER A 183 -21.26 -0.79 -16.51
N LYS A 184 -21.28 0.26 -17.33
CA LYS A 184 -21.60 1.64 -16.89
C LYS A 184 -22.97 1.74 -16.23
N ASP A 185 -23.94 0.95 -16.70
CA ASP A 185 -25.31 0.96 -16.16
C ASP A 185 -25.43 0.29 -14.79
N THR A 186 -24.43 -0.50 -14.39
CA THR A 186 -24.44 -1.29 -13.15
C THR A 186 -23.40 -0.84 -12.12
N CYS A 187 -22.57 0.14 -12.47
CA CYS A 187 -21.41 0.53 -11.68
C CYS A 187 -21.30 2.05 -11.54
N GLU A 188 -21.67 2.56 -10.37
CA GLU A 188 -21.69 3.98 -10.06
C GLU A 188 -20.29 4.62 -9.86
N TYR A 189 -19.24 3.79 -9.90
CA TYR A 189 -17.84 4.18 -9.91
C TYR A 189 -17.14 3.77 -11.23
N ASN A 190 -17.92 3.54 -12.30
CA ASN A 190 -17.40 3.08 -13.58
C ASN A 190 -16.39 4.05 -14.20
N ASP A 191 -16.59 5.36 -14.03
CA ASP A 191 -15.69 6.36 -14.62
C ASP A 191 -14.30 6.30 -13.98
N GLU A 192 -14.21 6.21 -12.64
CA GLU A 192 -12.95 6.01 -11.92
C GLU A 192 -12.36 4.62 -12.22
N TYR A 193 -13.20 3.60 -12.32
CA TYR A 193 -12.77 2.25 -12.66
C TYR A 193 -12.09 2.20 -14.04
N ILE A 194 -12.70 2.79 -15.07
CA ILE A 194 -12.13 2.84 -16.43
C ILE A 194 -10.82 3.64 -16.42
N GLN A 195 -10.76 4.77 -15.71
CA GLN A 195 -9.55 5.57 -15.61
C GLN A 195 -8.42 4.80 -14.92
N PHE A 196 -8.74 4.10 -13.82
CA PHE A 196 -7.81 3.23 -13.10
C PHE A 196 -7.29 2.13 -14.03
N LYS A 197 -8.20 1.39 -14.67
CA LYS A 197 -7.84 0.34 -15.62
C LYS A 197 -6.91 0.84 -16.71
N ASN A 198 -7.27 1.95 -17.36
CA ASN A 198 -6.50 2.49 -18.47
C ASN A 198 -5.11 2.96 -18.04
N LYS A 199 -4.98 3.55 -16.84
CA LYS A 199 -3.69 4.00 -16.31
C LYS A 199 -2.79 2.84 -15.90
N PHE A 200 -3.34 1.81 -15.27
CA PHE A 200 -2.56 0.74 -14.64
C PHE A 200 -2.45 -0.55 -15.46
N LYS A 201 -3.12 -0.63 -16.62
CA LYS A 201 -2.80 -1.63 -17.66
C LYS A 201 -1.64 -1.18 -18.57
N ASP A 202 -1.24 0.09 -18.49
CA ASP A 202 -0.16 0.65 -19.30
C ASP A 202 1.17 -0.08 -19.01
N PRO A 203 1.83 -0.68 -20.01
CA PRO A 203 3.08 -1.39 -19.82
C PRO A 203 4.22 -0.56 -19.22
N GLU A 204 4.30 0.74 -19.51
CA GLU A 204 5.33 1.64 -18.97
C GLU A 204 5.11 1.89 -17.48
N VAL A 205 3.84 2.10 -17.10
CA VAL A 205 3.43 2.27 -15.69
C VAL A 205 3.74 1.00 -14.91
N LEU A 206 3.37 -0.17 -15.45
CA LEU A 206 3.62 -1.46 -14.82
C LEU A 206 5.11 -1.77 -14.70
N LYS A 207 5.89 -1.50 -15.75
CA LYS A 207 7.35 -1.70 -15.74
C LYS A 207 8.00 -0.91 -14.60
N LEU A 208 7.64 0.36 -14.44
CA LEU A 208 8.16 1.19 -13.35
C LEU A 208 7.80 0.59 -11.98
N ILE A 209 6.54 0.18 -11.78
CA ILE A 209 6.12 -0.45 -10.52
C ILE A 209 6.91 -1.72 -10.26
N TYR A 210 7.09 -2.59 -11.25
CA TYR A 210 7.84 -3.84 -11.11
C TYR A 210 9.31 -3.66 -10.79
N GLU A 211 9.93 -2.61 -11.33
CA GLU A 211 11.33 -2.28 -11.11
C GLU A 211 11.56 -1.57 -9.78
N LYS A 212 10.69 -0.63 -9.41
CA LYS A 212 10.86 0.20 -8.21
C LYS A 212 10.35 -0.43 -6.92
N CYS A 213 9.39 -1.35 -7.03
CA CYS A 213 8.80 -2.03 -5.89
C CYS A 213 9.18 -3.50 -5.78
N ASP A 214 10.10 -3.98 -6.63
CA ASP A 214 10.45 -5.39 -6.74
C ASP A 214 9.21 -6.29 -6.83
N PHE A 215 8.24 -5.90 -7.67
CA PHE A 215 7.02 -6.66 -7.88
C PHE A 215 7.05 -7.46 -9.19
N GLU A 216 6.29 -8.54 -9.22
CA GLU A 216 5.95 -9.33 -10.41
C GLU A 216 4.42 -9.54 -10.51
N LYS A 217 3.94 -9.81 -11.73
CA LYS A 217 2.53 -10.14 -11.95
C LYS A 217 2.21 -11.52 -11.37
N THR A 218 1.04 -11.65 -10.74
CA THR A 218 0.51 -12.92 -10.24
C THR A 218 -0.97 -13.06 -10.54
N SER A 219 -1.49 -14.28 -10.47
CA SER A 219 -2.91 -14.57 -10.64
C SER A 219 -3.72 -13.99 -9.48
N CYS A 220 -4.87 -13.40 -9.77
CA CYS A 220 -5.83 -12.99 -8.77
C CYS A 220 -6.70 -14.18 -8.32
N GLU A 221 -7.15 -14.21 -7.06
CA GLU A 221 -7.92 -15.32 -6.47
C GLU A 221 -9.28 -15.58 -7.16
N HIS A 222 -9.83 -14.58 -7.87
CA HIS A 222 -11.15 -14.65 -8.52
C HIS A 222 -11.11 -14.54 -10.06
N ASN A 223 -10.40 -15.47 -10.73
CA ASN A 223 -10.28 -15.62 -12.20
C ASN A 223 -9.31 -14.68 -12.94
N SER A 224 -8.88 -15.21 -14.10
CA SER A 224 -7.64 -14.94 -14.82
C SER A 224 -7.47 -13.50 -15.29
N ASN A 225 -6.28 -12.95 -15.04
CA ASN A 225 -5.78 -11.79 -15.75
C ASN A 225 -5.69 -12.13 -17.24
N GLY A 226 -6.63 -11.67 -18.06
CA GLY A 226 -6.31 -11.42 -19.46
C GLY A 226 -5.15 -10.42 -19.51
N ASP A 227 -4.27 -10.52 -20.51
CA ASP A 227 -3.09 -9.66 -20.62
C ASP A 227 -3.45 -8.14 -20.74
N ASP A 228 -4.73 -7.80 -20.94
CA ASP A 228 -5.27 -6.44 -21.10
C ASP A 228 -5.91 -5.83 -19.82
N ASP A 229 -5.66 -6.40 -18.63
CA ASP A 229 -6.22 -5.91 -17.36
C ASP A 229 -5.15 -5.59 -16.31
N VAL A 230 -5.56 -4.91 -15.22
CA VAL A 230 -4.65 -4.58 -14.11
C VAL A 230 -4.29 -5.86 -13.35
N PRO A 231 -2.99 -6.24 -13.27
CA PRO A 231 -2.58 -7.50 -12.68
C PRO A 231 -2.66 -7.47 -11.14
N CYS A 232 -2.73 -8.63 -10.50
CA CYS A 232 -2.36 -8.74 -9.09
C CYS A 232 -0.82 -8.70 -8.95
N LEU A 233 -0.34 -8.15 -7.83
CA LEU A 233 1.10 -7.93 -7.58
C LEU A 233 1.61 -8.85 -6.47
N ARG A 234 2.77 -9.49 -6.73
CA ARG A 234 3.54 -10.25 -5.73
C ARG A 234 4.95 -9.68 -5.64
N GLU A 235 5.57 -9.74 -4.46
CA GLU A 235 6.99 -9.39 -4.28
C GLU A 235 7.90 -10.43 -4.96
N LYS A 236 8.97 -9.96 -5.60
CA LYS A 236 10.05 -10.76 -6.20
C LYS A 236 10.97 -11.22 -5.07
N GLY A 237 11.09 -12.54 -4.91
CA GLY A 237 12.03 -13.13 -3.96
C GLY A 237 11.48 -13.30 -2.55
N TYR A 238 11.90 -14.40 -1.91
CA TYR A 238 11.49 -14.92 -0.59
C TYR A 238 10.10 -15.57 -0.47
N SER A 239 9.77 -16.43 -1.45
CA SER A 239 8.67 -17.41 -1.37
C SER A 239 8.65 -18.19 -0.03
N PHE A 240 9.81 -18.50 0.55
CA PHE A 240 9.91 -19.26 1.80
C PHE A 240 9.63 -18.44 3.07
N LEU A 241 10.11 -17.19 3.15
CA LEU A 241 9.84 -16.35 4.32
C LEU A 241 8.39 -15.86 4.34
N TYR A 242 7.79 -15.65 3.17
CA TYR A 242 6.37 -15.30 3.02
C TYR A 242 5.45 -16.39 3.59
N LEU A 243 5.76 -17.66 3.34
CA LEU A 243 5.03 -18.81 3.86
C LEU A 243 5.13 -18.96 5.39
N ILE A 244 6.19 -18.42 5.99
CA ILE A 244 6.46 -18.55 7.43
C ILE A 244 6.01 -17.32 8.22
N PHE A 245 6.09 -16.12 7.64
CA PHE A 245 6.00 -14.86 8.39
C PHE A 245 4.94 -13.86 7.88
N GLY A 246 4.26 -14.10 6.75
CA GLY A 246 3.22 -13.18 6.24
C GLY A 246 3.74 -11.85 5.68
N ASN A 247 2.81 -11.01 5.21
CA ASN A 247 3.08 -9.81 4.38
C ASN A 247 3.52 -8.56 5.16
N ASP A 248 3.66 -8.62 6.49
CA ASP A 248 3.91 -7.42 7.30
C ASP A 248 5.21 -7.51 8.10
N ALA A 249 6.08 -6.52 7.95
CA ALA A 249 7.34 -6.45 8.69
C ALA A 249 7.13 -6.44 10.22
N ASP A 250 6.01 -5.89 10.68
CA ASP A 250 5.61 -5.92 12.08
C ASP A 250 5.20 -7.32 12.57
N ASP A 251 4.64 -8.15 11.69
CA ASP A 251 4.36 -9.56 11.96
C ASP A 251 5.66 -10.40 11.96
N ILE A 252 6.58 -10.11 11.03
CA ILE A 252 7.91 -10.72 10.98
C ILE A 252 8.67 -10.44 12.29
N ILE A 253 8.71 -9.19 12.75
CA ILE A 253 9.39 -8.78 13.99
C ILE A 253 8.73 -9.43 15.21
N ASN A 254 7.39 -9.43 15.30
CA ASN A 254 6.67 -10.06 16.41
C ASN A 254 6.86 -11.57 16.47
N ILE A 255 6.92 -12.25 15.33
CA ILE A 255 7.18 -13.70 15.25
C ILE A 255 8.65 -14.00 15.59
N LEU A 256 9.61 -13.21 15.12
CA LEU A 256 11.03 -13.34 15.52
C LEU A 256 11.21 -13.09 17.02
N PHE A 257 10.51 -12.13 17.61
CA PHE A 257 10.50 -11.88 19.05
C PHE A 257 9.88 -13.05 19.82
N LYS A 258 8.78 -13.63 19.33
CA LYS A 258 8.17 -14.84 19.90
C LYS A 258 9.08 -16.07 19.77
N ALA A 259 9.75 -16.25 18.64
CA ALA A 259 10.66 -17.37 18.40
C ALA A 259 11.94 -17.26 19.25
N THR A 260 12.48 -16.06 19.46
CA THR A 260 13.64 -15.83 20.35
C THR A 260 13.27 -15.97 21.83
N THR A 261 12.07 -15.52 22.24
CA THR A 261 11.59 -15.71 23.63
C THR A 261 11.21 -17.17 23.95
N ILE A 262 10.76 -17.96 22.96
CA ILE A 262 10.50 -19.40 23.14
C ILE A 262 11.77 -20.24 23.03
N SER A 263 12.75 -19.86 22.19
CA SER A 263 13.99 -20.63 22.00
C SER A 263 15.05 -20.40 23.08
N ALA A 264 15.09 -19.23 23.72
CA ALA A 264 16.02 -18.94 24.82
C ALA A 264 15.88 -19.91 26.02
N PRO A 265 14.67 -20.20 26.56
CA PRO A 265 14.51 -21.19 27.62
C PRO A 265 14.80 -22.62 27.15
N ILE A 266 14.51 -22.95 25.89
CA ILE A 266 14.78 -24.28 25.31
C ILE A 266 16.29 -24.52 25.17
N LEU A 267 17.06 -23.54 24.67
CA LEU A 267 18.53 -23.61 24.60
C LEU A 267 19.17 -23.67 26.00
N ALA A 268 18.66 -22.90 26.97
CA ALA A 268 19.10 -23.00 28.36
C ALA A 268 18.80 -24.39 28.96
N PHE A 269 17.61 -24.94 28.70
CA PHE A 269 17.26 -26.32 29.10
C PHE A 269 18.16 -27.36 28.45
N PHE A 270 18.50 -27.23 27.16
CA PHE A 270 19.43 -28.14 26.48
C PHE A 270 20.85 -28.07 27.06
N VAL A 271 21.34 -26.87 27.42
CA VAL A 271 22.66 -26.70 28.07
C VAL A 271 22.68 -27.32 29.47
N ILE A 272 21.60 -27.17 30.24
CA ILE A 272 21.45 -27.80 31.57
C ILE A 272 21.38 -29.31 31.42
N LEU A 273 20.58 -29.84 30.49
CA LEU A 273 20.50 -31.28 30.23
C LEU A 273 21.84 -31.84 29.73
N PHE A 274 22.62 -31.12 28.92
CA PHE A 274 23.94 -31.58 28.48
C PHE A 274 24.98 -31.59 29.62
N LYS A 275 24.87 -30.68 30.59
CA LYS A 275 25.80 -30.58 31.72
C LYS A 275 25.47 -31.56 32.86
N PHE A 276 24.20 -31.96 33.02
CA PHE A 276 23.72 -32.76 34.16
C PHE A 276 23.17 -34.16 33.81
N THR A 277 23.10 -34.56 32.53
CA THR A 277 22.70 -35.92 32.13
C THR A 277 23.94 -36.77 31.81
N PRO A 278 24.03 -38.05 32.22
CA PRO A 278 25.22 -38.89 31.99
C PRO A 278 25.41 -39.33 30.51
N LEU A 279 24.70 -38.71 29.56
CA LEU A 279 24.88 -38.92 28.12
C LEU A 279 26.23 -38.38 27.59
N GLY A 280 26.84 -37.40 28.28
CA GLY A 280 28.17 -36.87 27.93
C GLY A 280 29.30 -37.91 28.01
N LYS A 281 29.18 -38.91 28.91
CA LYS A 281 30.17 -40.01 29.03
C LYS A 281 30.06 -41.03 27.89
N SER A 282 28.87 -41.23 27.31
CA SER A 282 28.65 -42.17 26.20
C SER A 282 29.23 -41.65 24.88
N LEU A 283 29.08 -40.36 24.59
CA LEU A 283 29.57 -39.75 23.34
C LEU A 283 31.10 -39.70 23.25
N ASN A 284 31.81 -39.53 24.38
CA ASN A 284 33.28 -39.58 24.40
C ASN A 284 33.83 -40.99 24.10
N LYS A 285 33.07 -42.04 24.45
CA LYS A 285 33.45 -43.43 24.15
C LYS A 285 33.30 -43.75 22.66
N ILE A 286 32.23 -43.26 22.02
CA ILE A 286 31.99 -43.38 20.57
C ILE A 286 33.06 -42.60 19.76
N LYS A 287 33.52 -41.46 20.27
CA LYS A 287 34.57 -40.63 19.62
C LYS A 287 35.96 -41.28 19.67
N GLN A 288 36.26 -42.06 20.71
CA GLN A 288 37.52 -42.82 20.81
C GLN A 288 37.52 -44.07 19.92
N GLU A 289 36.38 -44.77 19.78
CA GLU A 289 36.27 -45.94 18.90
C GLU A 289 36.31 -45.57 17.41
N ARG A 290 35.73 -44.42 17.01
CA ARG A 290 35.84 -43.92 15.62
C ARG A 290 37.22 -43.38 15.24
N LYS A 291 38.03 -42.91 16.20
CA LYS A 291 39.39 -42.40 15.94
C LYS A 291 40.39 -43.50 15.56
N LYS A 292 40.21 -44.74 16.01
CA LYS A 292 41.10 -45.87 15.64
C LYS A 292 40.85 -46.42 14.25
N ASN A 293 39.61 -46.39 13.75
CA ASN A 293 39.28 -46.93 12.42
C ASN A 293 39.23 -45.88 11.29
N GLY A 294 39.12 -44.58 11.61
CA GLY A 294 39.02 -43.51 10.62
C GLY A 294 40.36 -43.06 10.00
N HIS A 295 41.49 -43.26 10.68
CA HIS A 295 42.79 -42.80 10.17
C HIS A 295 43.34 -43.71 9.07
N LYS A 296 43.13 -45.03 9.16
CA LYS A 296 43.70 -45.99 8.20
C LYS A 296 43.00 -45.98 6.83
N LYS A 297 41.73 -45.56 6.75
CA LYS A 297 40.92 -45.58 5.51
C LYS A 297 40.95 -44.26 4.71
N LYS A 298 41.48 -43.18 5.29
CA LYS A 298 41.44 -41.83 4.68
C LYS A 298 42.73 -41.47 3.94
N GLU A 299 43.88 -42.01 4.31
CA GLU A 299 45.15 -41.76 3.61
C GLU A 299 45.26 -42.51 2.27
N GLU A 300 44.76 -43.75 2.19
CA GLU A 300 44.79 -44.55 0.94
C GLU A 300 43.92 -43.93 -0.18
N ASN A 301 42.74 -43.38 0.15
CA ASN A 301 41.82 -42.78 -0.84
C ASN A 301 42.29 -41.43 -1.40
N ILE A 302 43.01 -40.62 -0.60
CA ILE A 302 43.44 -39.28 -1.05
C ILE A 302 44.69 -39.40 -1.94
N GLN A 303 45.61 -40.32 -1.63
CA GLN A 303 46.79 -40.53 -2.48
C GLN A 303 46.42 -41.15 -3.84
N GLU A 304 45.48 -42.10 -3.87
CA GLU A 304 44.99 -42.70 -5.11
C GLU A 304 44.27 -41.67 -6.00
N TYR A 305 43.45 -40.80 -5.40
CA TYR A 305 42.79 -39.71 -6.11
C TYR A 305 43.79 -38.68 -6.67
N MET A 306 44.80 -38.29 -5.89
CA MET A 306 45.84 -37.35 -6.36
C MET A 306 46.74 -37.93 -7.45
N LYS A 307 47.02 -39.24 -7.41
CA LYS A 307 47.78 -39.93 -8.45
C LYS A 307 47.02 -39.99 -9.78
N ASN A 308 45.73 -40.35 -9.74
CA ASN A 308 44.87 -40.37 -10.93
C ASN A 308 44.67 -38.97 -11.54
N TYR A 309 44.59 -37.94 -10.71
CA TYR A 309 44.46 -36.56 -11.18
C TYR A 309 45.75 -36.06 -11.86
N ALA A 310 46.92 -36.39 -11.33
CA ALA A 310 48.21 -36.01 -11.93
C ALA A 310 48.45 -36.70 -13.29
N GLU A 311 48.09 -37.98 -13.42
CA GLU A 311 48.19 -38.74 -14.68
C GLU A 311 47.24 -38.19 -15.77
N TYR A 312 46.03 -37.76 -15.38
CA TYR A 312 45.08 -37.11 -16.29
C TYR A 312 45.62 -35.79 -16.86
N VAL A 313 46.16 -34.91 -15.99
CA VAL A 313 46.68 -33.60 -16.40
C VAL A 313 47.93 -33.72 -17.30
N ASP A 314 48.83 -34.68 -17.02
CA ASP A 314 50.01 -34.92 -17.87
C ASP A 314 49.63 -35.44 -19.27
N SER A 315 48.57 -36.25 -19.38
CA SER A 315 48.04 -36.73 -20.67
C SER A 315 47.37 -35.62 -21.48
N GLU A 316 46.68 -34.68 -20.83
CA GLU A 316 46.04 -33.54 -21.49
C GLU A 316 47.06 -32.50 -21.97
N MET A 317 48.15 -32.31 -21.22
CA MET A 317 49.23 -31.39 -21.60
C MET A 317 50.08 -31.93 -22.76
N LYS A 318 50.36 -33.23 -22.81
CA LYS A 318 51.08 -33.85 -23.94
C LYS A 318 50.31 -33.81 -25.26
N ASN A 319 48.98 -33.77 -25.22
CA ASN A 319 48.14 -33.67 -26.42
C ASN A 319 47.93 -32.23 -26.93
N ARG A 320 48.37 -31.19 -26.18
CA ARG A 320 48.22 -29.78 -26.59
C ARG A 320 49.51 -29.11 -27.08
N VAL A 321 50.63 -29.84 -27.15
CA VAL A 321 51.92 -29.31 -27.65
C VAL A 321 52.36 -30.08 -28.90
N HIS A 322 51.61 -29.93 -29.98
CA HIS A 322 52.07 -30.15 -31.35
C HIS A 322 51.50 -29.06 -32.27
N LEU A 323 52.03 -27.84 -32.11
CA LEU A 323 51.93 -26.77 -33.09
C LEU A 323 53.36 -26.33 -33.43
N GLY A 324 53.90 -26.96 -34.48
CA GLY A 324 55.22 -26.64 -35.01
C GLY A 324 55.19 -25.29 -35.73
N TYR A 325 56.14 -24.42 -35.38
CA TYR A 325 56.53 -23.30 -36.24
C TYR A 325 57.64 -23.80 -37.17
N HIS A 326 57.36 -23.86 -38.47
CA HIS A 326 58.38 -23.93 -39.51
C HIS A 326 59.00 -22.54 -39.67
N ALA A 327 60.33 -22.47 -39.63
CA ALA A 327 61.09 -21.27 -40.01
C ALA A 327 61.32 -21.28 -41.53
N THR A 328 61.08 -20.14 -42.16
CA THR A 328 61.66 -19.73 -43.46
C THR A 328 62.15 -18.30 -43.32
#